data_AF-A0A0N7YLA7-F1
#
_entry.id   AF-A0A0N7YLA7-F1
#
_cell.length_a   1.000
_cell.length_b   1.000
_cell.length_c   1.000
_cell.angle_alpha   90.00
_cell.angle_beta   90.00
_cell.angle_gamma   90.00
#
_symmetry.space_group_name_H-M   'P 1'
#
loop_
_entity.id
_entity.type
_entity.pdbx_description
1 polymer ?
#
loop_
_entity_poly.entity_id
_entity_poly.type
_entity_poly.pdbx_seq_one_letter_code
_entity_poly.pdbx_strand_id
1 'polypeptide(L)'
;MVQRSEPIAPELVIALQQAQAKREAQQGVGRGGRRSPEEFALLDDAVGRRGASVDLIHYTTHWYEAEAHEEPNPLVAVAQLHARDIPNVSFPSGTDLLQVLWCPTNHQDLPGQPHFYMGPSVHLVWRRAPDVSTAPGIARPQPRDADDSHLPTPCALHPELVTEYQYADLLPDALCERLDAQDERWLDETDVTYQYDLSIAPGCKAGGWATWHLTDPAPANCRCGASMDLLLSFDSSEWDGGSKSWRPIEDSEANHVGACAPTGLSPGRGGALRIFICPIDPTHPHLLDIQ
;
A
#
# COMPACT_ATOMS: atom_id res chain seq x y z
N MET A 1 -4.56 17.35 1.12
CA MET A 1 -5.96 16.93 0.89
C MET A 1 -6.86 17.68 1.83
N VAL A 2 -8.06 18.04 1.38
CA VAL A 2 -9.04 18.70 2.24
C VAL A 2 -10.30 17.84 2.30
N GLN A 3 -10.76 17.60 3.53
CA GLN A 3 -12.02 16.93 3.76
C GLN A 3 -13.15 17.90 3.38
N ARG A 4 -14.00 17.46 2.48
CA ARG A 4 -15.25 18.12 2.12
C ARG A 4 -16.41 17.29 2.62
N SER A 5 -17.56 17.94 2.77
CA SER A 5 -18.79 17.26 3.16
C SER A 5 -20.02 17.97 2.62
N GLU A 6 -21.05 17.21 2.26
CA GLU A 6 -22.36 17.72 1.91
C GLU A 6 -23.46 16.92 2.62
N PRO A 7 -24.57 17.56 3.03
CA PRO A 7 -25.72 16.83 3.55
C PRO A 7 -26.33 15.92 2.48
N ILE A 8 -26.76 14.72 2.88
CA ILE A 8 -27.51 13.81 2.01
C ILE A 8 -28.90 14.39 1.75
N ALA A 9 -29.42 14.17 0.53
CA ALA A 9 -30.75 14.63 0.14
C ALA A 9 -31.83 14.09 1.11
N PRO A 10 -32.77 14.92 1.60
CA PRO A 10 -33.72 14.53 2.64
C PRO A 10 -34.54 13.26 2.32
N GLU A 11 -34.92 13.06 1.07
CA GLU A 11 -35.64 11.88 0.59
C GLU A 11 -34.83 10.59 0.77
N LEU A 12 -33.52 10.68 0.55
CA LEU A 12 -32.61 9.54 0.67
C LEU A 12 -32.29 9.25 2.15
N VAL A 13 -32.22 10.30 2.98
CA VAL A 13 -32.15 10.15 4.45
C VAL A 13 -33.36 9.39 4.99
N ILE A 14 -34.56 9.73 4.54
CA ILE A 14 -35.79 9.03 4.94
C ILE A 14 -35.74 7.55 4.53
N ALA A 15 -35.30 7.26 3.30
CA ALA A 15 -35.16 5.90 2.81
C ALA A 15 -34.13 5.08 3.61
N LEU A 16 -32.97 5.67 3.93
CA LEU A 16 -31.94 5.04 4.76
C LEU A 16 -32.44 4.75 6.19
N GLN A 17 -33.17 5.69 6.80
CA GLN A 17 -33.79 5.51 8.12
C GLN A 17 -34.80 4.37 8.12
N GLN A 18 -35.64 4.27 7.08
CA GLN A 18 -36.61 3.19 6.93
C GLN A 18 -35.93 1.83 6.75
N ALA A 19 -34.85 1.77 5.95
CA ALA A 19 -34.07 0.55 5.76
C ALA A 19 -33.41 0.10 7.07
N GLN A 20 -32.82 1.03 7.83
CA GLN A 20 -32.26 0.75 9.15
C GLN A 20 -33.32 0.23 10.13
N ALA A 21 -34.47 0.90 10.22
CA ALA A 21 -35.57 0.48 11.10
C ALA A 21 -36.09 -0.92 10.74
N LYS A 22 -36.22 -1.24 9.44
CA LYS A 22 -36.60 -2.57 8.95
C LYS A 22 -35.57 -3.62 9.38
N ARG A 23 -34.27 -3.31 9.28
CA ARG A 23 -33.19 -4.20 9.71
C ARG A 23 -33.20 -4.44 11.22
N GLU A 24 -33.34 -3.38 12.01
CA GLU A 24 -33.43 -3.47 13.48
C GLU A 24 -34.65 -4.27 13.94
N ALA A 25 -35.79 -4.12 13.26
CA ALA A 25 -37.00 -4.90 13.54
C ALA A 25 -36.81 -6.40 13.23
N GLN A 26 -36.00 -6.74 12.22
CA GLN A 26 -35.74 -8.14 11.84
C GLN A 26 -34.68 -8.83 12.70
N GLN A 27 -33.69 -8.09 13.21
CA GLN A 27 -32.49 -8.69 13.84
C GLN A 27 -32.31 -8.31 15.32
N GLY A 28 -33.21 -7.48 15.86
CA GLY A 28 -33.14 -6.93 17.22
C GLY A 28 -32.30 -5.64 17.25
N VAL A 29 -32.80 -4.64 17.96
CA VAL A 29 -32.18 -3.31 18.10
C VAL A 29 -30.73 -3.45 18.62
N GLY A 30 -29.78 -2.80 17.94
CA GLY A 30 -28.38 -2.73 18.38
C GLY A 30 -27.49 -3.93 18.04
N ARG A 31 -28.00 -4.98 17.36
CA ARG A 31 -27.14 -6.02 16.79
C ARG A 31 -26.67 -5.58 15.40
N GLY A 32 -25.36 -5.57 15.19
CA GLY A 32 -24.71 -5.26 13.91
C GLY A 32 -25.11 -6.27 12.84
N GLY A 33 -26.23 -6.00 12.19
CA GLY A 33 -26.81 -6.83 11.16
C GLY A 33 -26.22 -6.60 9.78
N ARG A 34 -26.13 -7.66 8.96
CA ARG A 34 -25.72 -7.52 7.55
C ARG A 34 -26.75 -6.65 6.81
N ARG A 35 -26.28 -5.60 6.13
CA ARG A 35 -27.11 -4.72 5.32
C ARG A 35 -27.72 -5.48 4.14
N SER A 36 -28.93 -5.09 3.76
CA SER A 36 -29.61 -5.65 2.59
C SER A 36 -29.05 -5.06 1.28
N PRO A 37 -29.19 -5.73 0.13
CA PRO A 37 -28.82 -5.16 -1.17
C PRO A 37 -29.53 -3.81 -1.47
N GLU A 38 -30.78 -3.66 -1.03
CA GLU A 38 -31.52 -2.40 -1.12
C GLU A 38 -30.84 -1.27 -0.33
N GLU A 39 -30.38 -1.58 0.89
CA GLU A 39 -29.66 -0.63 1.75
C GLU A 39 -28.29 -0.25 1.17
N PHE A 40 -27.59 -1.21 0.55
CA PHE A 40 -26.35 -0.90 -0.19
C PHE A 40 -26.60 0.02 -1.38
N ALA A 41 -27.65 -0.21 -2.16
CA ALA A 41 -27.99 0.66 -3.28
C ALA A 41 -28.32 2.10 -2.84
N LEU A 42 -29.00 2.27 -1.70
CA LEU A 42 -29.24 3.59 -1.11
C LEU A 42 -27.95 4.27 -0.65
N LEU A 43 -27.01 3.49 -0.09
CA LEU A 43 -25.69 4.01 0.29
C LEU A 43 -24.88 4.42 -0.94
N ASP A 44 -24.89 3.64 -2.02
CA ASP A 44 -24.21 3.98 -3.26
C ASP A 44 -24.76 5.27 -3.89
N ASP A 45 -26.08 5.45 -3.85
CA ASP A 45 -26.75 6.70 -4.29
C ASP A 45 -26.36 7.89 -3.38
N ALA A 46 -26.29 7.67 -2.07
CA ALA A 46 -25.94 8.71 -1.09
C ALA A 46 -24.46 9.11 -1.17
N VAL A 47 -23.59 8.15 -1.46
CA VAL A 47 -22.19 8.37 -1.76
C VAL A 47 -22.08 9.30 -2.95
N GLY A 48 -22.83 9.05 -4.05
CA GLY A 48 -23.02 9.95 -5.20
C GLY A 48 -21.76 10.32 -5.99
N ARG A 49 -20.58 10.02 -5.45
CA ARG A 49 -19.24 10.37 -5.90
C ARG A 49 -18.28 9.27 -5.49
N ARG A 50 -17.37 8.89 -6.40
CA ARG A 50 -16.37 7.86 -6.09
C ARG A 50 -15.42 8.33 -5.00
N GLY A 51 -15.08 7.45 -4.07
CA GLY A 51 -14.17 7.74 -2.94
C GLY A 51 -14.80 8.52 -1.79
N ALA A 52 -16.11 8.79 -1.84
CA ALA A 52 -16.84 9.38 -0.73
C ALA A 52 -17.36 8.31 0.25
N SER A 53 -17.53 8.70 1.51
CA SER A 53 -18.08 7.87 2.59
C SER A 53 -19.29 8.54 3.22
N VAL A 54 -20.29 7.76 3.62
CA VAL A 54 -21.50 8.27 4.27
C VAL A 54 -21.38 8.15 5.79
N ASP A 55 -21.56 9.27 6.50
CA ASP A 55 -21.83 9.30 7.93
C ASP A 55 -23.34 9.15 8.17
N LEU A 56 -23.76 7.98 8.66
CA LEU A 56 -25.16 7.68 8.94
C LEU A 56 -25.69 8.29 10.25
N ILE A 57 -24.83 8.91 11.06
CA ILE A 57 -25.24 9.62 12.28
C ILE A 57 -25.72 11.02 11.91
N HIS A 58 -24.92 11.73 11.10
CA HIS A 58 -25.21 13.09 10.69
C HIS A 58 -25.88 13.17 9.31
N TYR A 59 -26.00 12.04 8.62
CA TYR A 59 -26.48 11.94 7.24
C TYR A 59 -25.74 12.90 6.30
N THR A 60 -24.42 12.84 6.38
CA THR A 60 -23.50 13.64 5.57
C THR A 60 -22.63 12.72 4.73
N THR A 61 -22.43 13.10 3.48
CA THR A 61 -21.43 12.47 2.61
C THR A 61 -20.13 13.23 2.76
N HIS A 62 -19.04 12.52 3.05
CA HIS A 62 -17.69 13.06 3.21
C HIS A 62 -16.79 12.55 2.09
N TRP A 63 -15.94 13.41 1.56
CA TRP A 63 -14.91 13.00 0.61
C TRP A 63 -13.65 13.82 0.82
N TYR A 64 -12.55 13.34 0.26
CA TYR A 64 -11.28 14.05 0.26
C TYR A 64 -11.00 14.54 -1.15
N GLU A 65 -10.67 15.82 -1.28
CA GLU A 65 -10.18 16.41 -2.52
C GLU A 65 -8.67 16.64 -2.40
N ALA A 66 -7.95 16.27 -3.45
CA ALA A 66 -6.59 16.73 -3.65
C ALA A 66 -6.61 18.26 -3.83
N GLU A 67 -5.89 18.97 -2.98
CA GLU A 67 -5.58 20.37 -3.22
C GLU A 67 -4.21 20.40 -3.91
N ALA A 68 -4.18 21.01 -5.10
CA ALA A 68 -2.94 21.20 -5.81
C ALA A 68 -2.04 22.15 -5.00
N HIS A 69 -0.74 21.87 -4.98
CA HIS A 69 0.21 22.79 -4.37
C HIS A 69 0.20 24.12 -5.13
N GLU A 70 0.16 25.23 -4.40
CA GLU A 70 0.24 26.59 -4.98
C GLU A 70 1.62 26.85 -5.61
N GLU A 71 2.67 26.21 -5.07
CA GLU A 71 4.04 26.25 -5.54
C GLU A 71 4.65 24.83 -5.61
N PRO A 72 5.73 24.58 -6.36
CA PRO A 72 6.40 23.29 -6.34
C PRO A 72 6.84 22.88 -4.92
N ASN A 73 6.30 21.76 -4.43
CA ASN A 73 6.68 21.18 -3.15
C ASN A 73 7.93 20.30 -3.31
N PRO A 74 9.02 20.53 -2.55
CA PRO A 74 10.20 19.67 -2.62
C PRO A 74 9.90 18.19 -2.32
N LEU A 75 10.46 17.30 -3.13
CA LEU A 75 10.36 15.86 -2.88
C LEU A 75 11.27 15.46 -1.73
N VAL A 76 10.80 14.52 -0.92
CA VAL A 76 11.61 13.89 0.13
C VAL A 76 12.36 12.69 -0.41
N ALA A 77 13.57 12.47 0.08
CA ALA A 77 14.36 11.29 -0.26
C ALA A 77 13.99 10.12 0.66
N VAL A 78 13.46 9.07 0.06
CA VAL A 78 12.88 7.92 0.75
C VAL A 78 13.89 6.80 0.88
N ALA A 79 14.49 6.42 -0.25
CA ALA A 79 15.44 5.34 -0.32
C ALA A 79 16.55 5.66 -1.32
N GLN A 80 17.73 5.13 -1.05
CA GLN A 80 18.84 5.10 -1.99
C GLN A 80 19.45 3.71 -1.96
N LEU A 81 19.36 2.98 -3.08
CA LEU A 81 19.69 1.56 -3.16
C LEU A 81 20.74 1.35 -4.24
N HIS A 82 21.83 0.65 -3.92
CA HIS A 82 22.81 0.24 -4.92
C HIS A 82 22.37 -1.07 -5.58
N ALA A 83 22.69 -1.23 -6.87
CA ALA A 83 22.36 -2.45 -7.61
C ALA A 83 22.95 -3.72 -6.97
N ARG A 84 24.13 -3.62 -6.36
CA ARG A 84 24.77 -4.74 -5.63
C ARG A 84 23.98 -5.22 -4.40
N ASP A 85 23.16 -4.36 -3.81
CA ASP A 85 22.41 -4.62 -2.59
C ASP A 85 20.99 -5.13 -2.89
N ILE A 86 20.53 -5.01 -4.15
CA ILE A 86 19.22 -5.48 -4.64
C ILE A 86 19.34 -6.25 -5.97
N PRO A 87 20.01 -7.41 -5.98
CA PRO A 87 20.43 -8.10 -7.21
C PRO A 87 19.28 -8.63 -8.07
N ASN A 88 18.08 -8.76 -7.52
CA ASN A 88 16.90 -9.28 -8.21
C ASN A 88 16.15 -8.19 -9.00
N VAL A 89 16.60 -6.93 -8.93
CA VAL A 89 16.00 -5.79 -9.62
C VAL A 89 16.82 -5.42 -10.84
N SER A 90 16.16 -5.20 -11.97
CA SER A 90 16.80 -4.74 -13.21
C SER A 90 17.05 -3.23 -13.18
N PHE A 91 18.29 -2.83 -13.44
CA PHE A 91 18.69 -1.43 -13.57
C PHE A 91 18.80 -1.01 -15.04
N PRO A 92 18.45 0.24 -15.40
CA PRO A 92 18.76 0.78 -16.71
C PRO A 92 20.26 0.70 -17.04
N SER A 93 20.58 0.49 -18.32
CA SER A 93 21.96 0.36 -18.78
C SER A 93 22.84 1.52 -18.32
N GLY A 94 23.97 1.18 -17.70
CA GLY A 94 24.96 2.16 -17.25
C GLY A 94 24.57 2.88 -15.95
N THR A 95 23.62 2.36 -15.17
CA THR A 95 23.27 2.85 -13.82
C THR A 95 23.47 1.75 -12.78
N ASP A 96 23.82 2.13 -11.55
CA ASP A 96 24.08 1.23 -10.42
C ASP A 96 23.56 1.78 -9.09
N LEU A 97 22.77 2.87 -9.14
CA LEU A 97 22.14 3.52 -8.00
C LEU A 97 20.70 3.93 -8.34
N LEU A 98 19.75 3.52 -7.50
CA LEU A 98 18.36 3.96 -7.54
C LEU A 98 18.11 4.91 -6.38
N GLN A 99 17.56 6.09 -6.67
CA GLN A 99 17.01 7.00 -5.66
C GLN A 99 15.49 7.06 -5.81
N VAL A 100 14.78 6.86 -4.70
CA VAL A 100 13.34 7.01 -4.61
C VAL A 100 13.06 8.33 -3.92
N LEU A 101 12.42 9.23 -4.66
CA LEU A 101 11.95 10.51 -4.15
C LEU A 101 10.43 10.53 -4.25
N TRP A 102 9.73 11.16 -3.32
CA TRP A 102 8.30 11.39 -3.51
C TRP A 102 7.82 12.71 -2.94
N CYS A 103 6.65 13.15 -3.39
CA CYS A 103 5.94 14.24 -2.72
C CYS A 103 5.35 13.68 -1.43
N PRO A 104 5.64 14.24 -0.24
CA PRO A 104 5.19 13.69 1.04
C PRO A 104 3.72 14.03 1.34
N THR A 105 2.87 14.17 0.33
CA THR A 105 1.43 14.44 0.47
C THR A 105 0.63 13.43 -0.34
N ASN A 106 -0.64 13.25 0.04
CA ASN A 106 -1.53 12.37 -0.71
C ASN A 106 -2.03 13.04 -2.00
N HIS A 107 -1.89 12.31 -3.11
CA HIS A 107 -2.38 12.66 -4.44
C HIS A 107 -3.44 11.67 -4.90
N GLN A 108 -4.40 12.18 -5.69
CA GLN A 108 -5.42 11.43 -6.41
C GLN A 108 -5.25 11.64 -7.91
N ASP A 109 -5.76 10.71 -8.73
CA ASP A 109 -5.82 10.83 -10.18
C ASP A 109 -4.48 11.15 -10.86
N LEU A 110 -3.38 10.59 -10.33
CA LEU A 110 -2.06 10.79 -10.92
C LEU A 110 -2.02 10.25 -12.36
N PRO A 111 -1.45 11.00 -13.33
CA PRO A 111 -1.37 10.55 -14.71
C PRO A 111 -0.66 9.19 -14.84
N GLY A 112 -1.33 8.24 -15.50
CA GLY A 112 -0.80 6.89 -15.71
C GLY A 112 -0.90 5.96 -14.51
N GLN A 113 -1.54 6.39 -13.42
CA GLN A 113 -1.81 5.56 -12.24
C GLN A 113 -3.27 5.08 -12.19
N PRO A 114 -3.58 4.04 -11.41
CA PRO A 114 -4.96 3.61 -11.21
C PRO A 114 -5.82 4.75 -10.64
N HIS A 115 -7.07 4.86 -11.11
CA HIS A 115 -7.99 5.93 -10.70
C HIS A 115 -8.27 6.00 -9.19
N PHE A 116 -8.07 4.90 -8.47
CA PHE A 116 -8.31 4.83 -7.02
C PHE A 116 -7.03 4.99 -6.20
N TYR A 117 -5.90 5.29 -6.83
CA TYR A 117 -4.66 5.54 -6.13
C TYR A 117 -4.79 6.79 -5.24
N MET A 118 -4.46 6.62 -3.95
CA MET A 118 -4.42 7.69 -2.96
C MET A 118 -3.14 7.59 -2.15
N GLY A 119 -2.11 8.31 -2.58
CA GLY A 119 -0.77 8.18 -2.01
C GLY A 119 0.22 9.22 -2.50
N PRO A 120 1.50 9.08 -2.14
CA PRO A 120 2.53 10.02 -2.55
C PRO A 120 2.79 9.92 -4.06
N SER A 121 3.17 11.04 -4.69
CA SER A 121 3.62 11.01 -6.09
C SER A 121 5.09 10.60 -6.12
N VAL A 122 5.37 9.41 -6.66
CA VAL A 122 6.71 8.82 -6.68
C VAL A 122 7.52 9.26 -7.90
N HIS A 123 8.81 9.51 -7.68
CA HIS A 123 9.81 9.80 -8.70
C HIS A 123 11.04 8.92 -8.51
N LEU A 124 11.31 8.08 -9.51
CA LEU A 124 12.47 7.18 -9.53
C LEU A 124 13.60 7.84 -10.31
N VAL A 125 14.79 7.93 -9.70
CA VAL A 125 15.98 8.51 -10.32
C VAL A 125 17.08 7.44 -10.38
N TRP A 126 17.41 7.03 -11.60
CA TRP A 126 18.48 6.08 -11.88
C TRP A 126 19.78 6.82 -12.17
N ARG A 127 20.85 6.47 -11.46
CA ARG A 127 22.15 7.16 -11.53
C ARG A 127 23.30 6.18 -11.53
N ARG A 128 24.49 6.71 -11.87
CA ARG A 128 25.75 6.09 -11.49
C ARG A 128 26.15 6.59 -10.10
N ALA A 129 26.50 5.68 -9.20
CA ALA A 129 26.95 6.00 -7.85
C ALA A 129 28.14 6.98 -7.84
N PRO A 130 29.15 6.85 -8.73
CA PRO A 130 30.24 7.83 -8.81
C PRO A 130 29.82 9.25 -9.20
N ASP A 131 28.67 9.42 -9.86
CA ASP A 131 28.17 10.74 -10.27
C ASP A 131 27.44 11.47 -9.12
N VAL A 132 27.14 10.77 -8.03
CA VAL A 132 26.50 11.36 -6.85
C VAL A 132 27.57 11.97 -5.96
N SER A 133 27.83 13.26 -6.16
CA SER A 133 28.64 14.05 -5.24
C SER A 133 27.76 14.72 -4.19
N THR A 134 28.11 14.55 -2.92
CA THR A 134 27.59 15.41 -1.85
C THR A 134 28.38 16.70 -1.86
N ALA A 135 27.81 17.77 -2.40
CA ALA A 135 28.35 19.11 -2.20
C ALA A 135 28.21 19.47 -0.70
N PRO A 136 29.32 19.73 0.01
CA PRO A 136 29.26 20.13 1.42
C PRO A 136 28.47 21.43 1.57
N GLY A 137 27.59 21.50 2.57
CA GLY A 137 26.88 22.74 2.93
C GLY A 137 25.58 23.03 2.19
N ILE A 138 25.12 22.14 1.29
CA ILE A 138 23.76 22.23 0.74
C ILE A 138 22.78 21.62 1.75
N ALA A 139 21.95 22.47 2.35
CA ALA A 139 20.83 22.01 3.17
C ALA A 139 19.83 21.25 2.28
N ARG A 140 19.31 20.11 2.75
CA ARG A 140 18.25 19.40 2.04
C ARG A 140 17.02 20.32 1.98
N PRO A 141 16.39 20.49 0.80
CA PRO A 141 15.18 21.30 0.72
C PRO A 141 14.11 20.67 1.61
N GLN A 142 13.50 21.46 2.48
CA GLN A 142 12.41 20.99 3.31
C GLN A 142 11.09 21.08 2.54
N PRO A 143 10.25 20.04 2.57
CA PRO A 143 8.92 20.13 2.00
C PRO A 143 8.12 21.21 2.73
N ARG A 144 7.29 21.94 1.98
CA ARG A 144 6.37 22.95 2.54
C ARG A 144 5.15 22.27 3.15
N ASP A 145 4.58 21.33 2.39
CA ASP A 145 3.45 20.51 2.80
C ASP A 145 3.95 19.07 2.98
N ALA A 146 3.63 18.47 4.12
CA ALA A 146 3.96 17.07 4.37
C ALA A 146 2.90 16.42 5.26
N ASP A 147 2.67 15.15 4.99
CA ASP A 147 1.97 14.20 5.85
C ASP A 147 3.06 13.34 6.51
N ASP A 148 3.05 13.30 7.84
CA ASP A 148 4.06 12.58 8.62
C ASP A 148 4.15 11.10 8.22
N SER A 149 3.06 10.51 7.73
CA SER A 149 3.04 9.12 7.24
C SER A 149 3.92 8.86 6.01
N HIS A 150 4.30 9.90 5.27
CA HIS A 150 5.19 9.82 4.11
C HIS A 150 6.61 10.36 4.39
N LEU A 151 6.92 10.71 5.65
CA LEU A 151 8.22 11.20 6.04
C LEU A 151 9.06 10.06 6.64
N PRO A 152 10.10 9.58 5.94
CA PRO A 152 10.94 8.51 6.47
C PRO A 152 11.80 9.02 7.63
N THR A 153 11.93 8.20 8.67
CA THR A 153 12.98 8.35 9.68
C THR A 153 14.32 7.97 9.05
N PRO A 154 15.33 8.86 9.07
CA PRO A 154 16.65 8.54 8.51
C PRO A 154 17.27 7.32 9.19
N CYS A 155 17.54 6.28 8.40
CA CYS A 155 18.12 5.03 8.87
C CYS A 155 19.15 4.49 7.86
N ALA A 156 20.01 3.59 8.33
CA ALA A 156 20.84 2.77 7.47
C ALA A 156 20.09 1.47 7.16
N LEU A 157 20.17 1.00 5.92
CA LEU A 157 19.55 -0.25 5.50
C LEU A 157 20.53 -1.41 5.65
N HIS A 158 20.04 -2.54 6.14
CA HIS A 158 20.77 -3.80 6.26
C HIS A 158 19.99 -4.88 5.48
N PRO A 159 20.07 -4.87 4.14
CA PRO A 159 19.27 -5.77 3.33
C PRO A 159 19.63 -7.24 3.57
N GLU A 160 18.62 -8.07 3.75
CA GLU A 160 18.72 -9.53 3.84
C GLU A 160 18.09 -10.17 2.60
N LEU A 161 18.75 -11.18 2.04
CA LEU A 161 18.20 -11.94 0.92
C LEU A 161 17.32 -13.07 1.46
N VAL A 162 16.02 -12.92 1.27
CA VAL A 162 15.02 -13.93 1.64
C VAL A 162 14.41 -14.59 0.41
N THR A 163 13.88 -15.81 0.58
CA THR A 163 13.09 -16.50 -0.45
C THR A 163 11.63 -16.41 -0.07
N GLU A 164 10.81 -15.86 -0.95
CA GLU A 164 9.36 -15.80 -0.80
C GLU A 164 8.66 -16.38 -2.03
N TYR A 165 7.42 -16.82 -1.83
CA TYR A 165 6.57 -17.39 -2.87
C TYR A 165 5.34 -16.51 -3.15
N GLN A 166 4.75 -16.70 -4.33
CA GLN A 166 3.61 -15.92 -4.81
C GLN A 166 2.41 -15.97 -3.86
N TYR A 167 1.62 -14.90 -3.84
CA TYR A 167 0.36 -14.79 -3.11
C TYR A 167 -0.58 -15.95 -3.46
N ALA A 168 -1.21 -16.57 -2.45
CA ALA A 168 -1.95 -17.81 -2.63
C ALA A 168 -3.03 -17.71 -3.73
N ASP A 169 -3.81 -16.62 -3.75
CA ASP A 169 -4.91 -16.44 -4.72
C ASP A 169 -4.44 -16.23 -6.17
N LEU A 170 -3.13 -16.09 -6.40
CA LEU A 170 -2.53 -16.00 -7.73
C LEU A 170 -1.90 -17.32 -8.20
N LEU A 171 -1.90 -18.35 -7.35
CA LEU A 171 -1.43 -19.67 -7.72
C LEU A 171 -2.50 -20.44 -8.51
N PRO A 172 -2.13 -21.47 -9.28
CA PRO A 172 -3.10 -22.35 -9.91
C PRO A 172 -3.99 -23.04 -8.86
N ASP A 173 -5.30 -23.13 -9.11
CA ASP A 173 -6.29 -23.69 -8.17
C ASP A 173 -5.87 -25.04 -7.56
N ALA A 174 -5.37 -25.96 -8.38
CA ALA A 174 -4.93 -27.28 -7.92
C ALA A 174 -3.71 -27.24 -6.97
N LEU A 175 -2.90 -26.17 -7.02
CA LEU A 175 -1.83 -25.94 -6.06
C LEU A 175 -2.37 -25.30 -4.78
N CYS A 176 -3.30 -24.35 -4.87
CA CYS A 176 -3.98 -23.77 -3.70
C CYS A 176 -4.65 -24.85 -2.86
N GLU A 177 -5.46 -25.71 -3.48
CA GLU A 177 -6.15 -26.81 -2.77
C GLU A 177 -5.17 -27.75 -2.03
N ARG A 178 -3.98 -27.96 -2.60
CA ARG A 178 -2.93 -28.78 -1.98
C ARG A 178 -2.25 -28.06 -0.82
N LEU A 179 -2.07 -26.74 -0.92
CA LEU A 179 -1.51 -25.91 0.14
C LEU A 179 -2.51 -25.79 1.28
N ASP A 180 -3.80 -25.57 1.01
CA ASP A 180 -4.85 -25.51 2.02
C ASP A 180 -4.92 -26.82 2.82
N ALA A 181 -4.95 -27.96 2.13
CA ALA A 181 -4.93 -29.27 2.80
C ALA A 181 -3.62 -29.55 3.55
N GLN A 182 -2.52 -28.88 3.18
CA GLN A 182 -1.24 -28.98 3.88
C GLN A 182 -1.22 -28.06 5.12
N ASP A 183 -1.73 -26.84 5.01
CA ASP A 183 -1.88 -25.89 6.10
C ASP A 183 -2.82 -26.46 7.18
N GLU A 184 -3.93 -27.11 6.80
CA GLU A 184 -4.80 -27.84 7.73
C GLU A 184 -4.04 -28.92 8.53
N ARG A 185 -3.10 -29.63 7.90
CA ARG A 185 -2.28 -30.63 8.58
C ARG A 185 -1.22 -29.98 9.46
N TRP A 186 -0.63 -28.88 9.01
CA TRP A 186 0.38 -28.17 9.77
C TRP A 186 -0.20 -27.49 10.99
N LEU A 187 -1.44 -26.99 10.96
CA LEU A 187 -2.11 -26.38 12.11
C LEU A 187 -2.23 -27.34 13.31
N ASP A 188 -2.28 -28.65 13.08
CA ASP A 188 -2.29 -29.65 14.16
C ASP A 188 -0.90 -29.88 14.78
N GLU A 189 0.18 -29.52 14.08
CA GLU A 189 1.58 -29.81 14.45
C GLU A 189 2.43 -28.56 14.75
N THR A 190 2.06 -27.42 14.17
CA THR A 190 2.81 -26.15 14.10
C THR A 190 1.85 -24.97 13.90
N ASP A 191 2.32 -23.74 14.09
CA ASP A 191 1.56 -22.52 13.75
C ASP A 191 1.90 -21.96 12.35
N VAL A 192 2.46 -22.78 11.47
CA VAL A 192 2.98 -22.37 10.16
C VAL A 192 1.93 -22.54 9.07
N THR A 193 1.81 -21.54 8.21
CA THR A 193 0.93 -21.56 7.02
C THR A 193 1.69 -21.06 5.80
N TYR A 194 1.27 -21.50 4.60
CA TYR A 194 1.89 -21.03 3.37
C TYR A 194 1.82 -19.50 3.24
N GLN A 195 0.64 -18.91 3.45
CA GLN A 195 0.41 -17.49 3.18
C GLN A 195 1.20 -16.57 4.11
N TYR A 196 1.38 -16.95 5.38
CA TYR A 196 2.03 -16.07 6.36
C TYR A 196 3.51 -16.38 6.58
N ASP A 197 3.98 -17.61 6.35
CA ASP A 197 5.34 -18.02 6.71
C ASP A 197 6.25 -18.34 5.53
N LEU A 198 5.69 -18.55 4.33
CA LEU A 198 6.46 -18.92 3.14
C LEU A 198 6.22 -17.98 1.96
N SER A 199 5.00 -17.45 1.85
CA SER A 199 4.59 -16.54 0.77
C SER A 199 5.16 -15.13 1.02
N ILE A 200 4.36 -14.10 0.79
CA ILE A 200 4.74 -12.69 0.78
C ILE A 200 5.40 -12.28 2.10
N ALA A 201 6.71 -12.01 2.09
CA ALA A 201 7.38 -11.37 3.20
C ALA A 201 6.79 -9.96 3.39
N PRO A 202 6.39 -9.60 4.63
CA PRO A 202 5.94 -8.26 4.97
C PRO A 202 7.10 -7.26 4.88
N GLY A 203 6.80 -5.97 5.03
CA GLY A 203 7.85 -4.98 5.24
C GLY A 203 8.37 -4.26 4.00
N CYS A 204 9.43 -3.49 4.24
CA CYS A 204 10.14 -2.78 3.19
C CYS A 204 11.04 -3.77 2.43
N LYS A 205 10.74 -4.00 1.15
CA LYS A 205 11.50 -4.95 0.33
C LYS A 205 11.71 -4.48 -1.09
N ALA A 206 12.71 -5.06 -1.76
CA ALA A 206 13.04 -4.82 -3.15
C ALA A 206 12.94 -6.12 -3.95
N GLY A 207 12.13 -6.11 -5.02
CA GLY A 207 11.79 -7.31 -5.77
C GLY A 207 10.75 -8.20 -5.06
N GLY A 208 10.64 -9.43 -5.56
CA GLY A 208 9.76 -10.45 -5.00
C GLY A 208 8.32 -10.36 -5.52
N TRP A 209 7.37 -10.67 -4.65
CA TRP A 209 5.95 -10.82 -4.93
C TRP A 209 5.13 -9.80 -4.12
N ALA A 210 4.01 -9.39 -4.70
CA ALA A 210 3.14 -8.38 -4.13
C ALA A 210 1.96 -9.02 -3.38
N THR A 211 1.60 -8.48 -2.21
CA THR A 211 0.44 -8.94 -1.42
C THR A 211 -0.88 -8.38 -1.95
N TRP A 212 -1.97 -9.15 -1.88
CA TRP A 212 -3.31 -8.71 -2.29
C TRP A 212 -4.34 -8.97 -1.18
N HIS A 213 -3.92 -8.82 0.07
CA HIS A 213 -4.73 -9.17 1.24
C HIS A 213 -5.91 -8.21 1.52
N LEU A 214 -5.93 -7.01 0.94
CA LEU A 214 -7.01 -6.01 1.12
C LEU A 214 -7.94 -5.88 -0.09
N THR A 215 -7.46 -6.21 -1.28
CA THR A 215 -8.21 -6.12 -2.52
C THR A 215 -7.96 -7.34 -3.39
N ASP A 216 -8.92 -7.71 -4.23
CA ASP A 216 -8.69 -8.73 -5.27
C ASP A 216 -7.43 -8.42 -6.09
N PRO A 217 -6.65 -9.45 -6.48
CA PRO A 217 -5.47 -9.23 -7.29
C PRO A 217 -5.75 -8.48 -8.59
N ALA A 218 -5.05 -7.37 -8.79
CA ALA A 218 -5.19 -6.54 -9.98
C ALA A 218 -3.99 -6.73 -10.94
N PRO A 219 -4.22 -6.78 -12.26
CA PRO A 219 -3.13 -6.91 -13.21
C PRO A 219 -2.30 -5.63 -13.27
N ALA A 220 -1.03 -5.72 -12.90
CA ALA A 220 -0.03 -4.67 -13.12
C ALA A 220 0.58 -4.84 -14.51
N ASN A 221 0.02 -4.17 -15.52
CA ASN A 221 0.46 -4.29 -16.90
C ASN A 221 1.15 -3.01 -17.38
N CYS A 222 2.33 -3.18 -18.00
CA CYS A 222 3.02 -2.09 -18.64
C CYS A 222 2.34 -1.72 -19.97
N ARG A 223 2.52 -0.48 -20.43
CA ARG A 223 2.11 -0.04 -21.77
C ARG A 223 2.64 -0.90 -22.93
N CYS A 224 3.72 -1.64 -22.71
CA CYS A 224 4.29 -2.56 -23.72
C CYS A 224 3.62 -3.95 -23.73
N GLY A 225 2.67 -4.20 -22.82
CA GLY A 225 1.94 -5.47 -22.70
C GLY A 225 2.57 -6.48 -21.75
N ALA A 226 3.78 -6.23 -21.23
CA ALA A 226 4.39 -7.08 -20.21
C ALA A 226 3.70 -6.91 -18.85
N SER A 227 3.54 -8.01 -18.11
CA SER A 227 3.26 -7.95 -16.68
C SER A 227 4.45 -7.31 -15.97
N MET A 228 4.17 -6.42 -15.02
CA MET A 228 5.15 -5.64 -14.30
C MET A 228 5.61 -6.39 -13.06
N ASP A 229 6.90 -6.27 -12.74
CA ASP A 229 7.49 -6.84 -11.53
C ASP A 229 7.37 -5.85 -10.37
N LEU A 230 7.25 -6.36 -9.15
CA LEU A 230 7.38 -5.55 -7.95
C LEU A 230 8.83 -5.02 -7.89
N LEU A 231 9.00 -3.69 -7.96
CA LEU A 231 10.29 -3.04 -7.77
C LEU A 231 10.57 -2.88 -6.26
N LEU A 232 9.65 -2.23 -5.55
CA LEU A 232 9.77 -1.92 -4.14
C LEU A 232 8.41 -2.00 -3.44
N SER A 233 8.42 -2.46 -2.20
CA SER A 233 7.34 -2.27 -1.23
C SER A 233 7.86 -1.39 -0.10
N PHE A 234 7.09 -0.38 0.29
CA PHE A 234 7.30 0.41 1.50
C PHE A 234 6.12 0.15 2.42
N ASP A 235 6.31 -0.76 3.37
CA ASP A 235 5.30 -1.11 4.34
C ASP A 235 5.39 -0.19 5.56
N SER A 236 4.27 -0.06 6.26
CA SER A 236 4.22 0.55 7.58
C SER A 236 4.85 -0.32 8.67
N SER A 237 4.94 -1.63 8.45
CA SER A 237 5.52 -2.58 9.40
C SER A 237 6.35 -3.66 8.70
N GLU A 238 7.55 -3.94 9.21
CA GLU A 238 8.48 -4.97 8.74
C GLU A 238 8.01 -6.39 9.06
N TRP A 239 7.16 -6.55 10.07
CA TRP A 239 6.57 -7.83 10.47
C TRP A 239 5.39 -7.58 11.42
N ASP A 240 4.54 -8.57 11.62
CA ASP A 240 3.37 -8.49 12.50
C ASP A 240 3.17 -9.77 13.34
N GLY A 241 2.01 -9.87 14.00
CA GLY A 241 1.67 -11.02 14.84
C GLY A 241 1.43 -12.32 14.06
N GLY A 242 1.08 -12.24 12.77
CA GLY A 242 0.83 -13.40 11.89
C GLY A 242 2.06 -13.83 11.10
N SER A 243 3.03 -12.92 10.91
CA SER A 243 4.21 -13.11 10.06
C SER A 243 5.51 -13.23 10.88
N LYS A 244 5.44 -13.80 12.09
CA LYS A 244 6.57 -13.85 13.04
C LYS A 244 7.80 -14.58 12.51
N SER A 245 7.62 -15.50 11.56
CA SER A 245 8.71 -16.21 10.87
C SER A 245 9.61 -15.29 10.05
N TRP A 246 9.11 -14.12 9.63
CA TRP A 246 9.86 -13.09 8.89
C TRP A 246 10.59 -12.11 9.79
N ARG A 247 10.42 -12.22 11.11
CA ARG A 247 11.10 -11.35 12.06
C ARG A 247 12.61 -11.57 11.96
N PRO A 248 13.42 -10.51 11.83
CA PRO A 248 14.88 -10.63 11.89
C PRO A 248 15.33 -11.32 13.17
N ILE A 249 16.33 -12.20 13.05
CA ILE A 249 16.83 -13.00 14.18
C ILE A 249 17.44 -12.08 15.25
N GLU A 250 18.11 -11.02 14.83
CA GLU A 250 18.70 -9.99 15.68
C GLU A 250 17.65 -9.29 16.55
N ASP A 251 16.41 -9.24 16.07
CA ASP A 251 15.30 -8.59 16.74
C ASP A 251 14.47 -9.57 17.58
N SER A 252 14.82 -10.85 17.73
CA SER A 252 13.96 -11.87 18.38
C SER A 252 13.45 -11.49 19.78
N GLU A 253 14.26 -10.75 20.55
CA GLU A 253 13.96 -10.31 21.91
C GLU A 253 13.41 -8.87 21.99
N ALA A 254 13.32 -8.16 20.86
CA ALA A 254 12.82 -6.80 20.83
C ALA A 254 11.34 -6.72 21.22
N ASN A 255 10.94 -5.61 21.84
CA ASN A 255 9.51 -5.33 22.00
C ASN A 255 8.93 -5.01 20.62
N HIS A 256 7.78 -5.62 20.29
CA HIS A 256 7.07 -5.37 19.02
C HIS A 256 6.89 -3.88 18.73
N VAL A 257 6.58 -3.08 19.77
CA VAL A 257 6.32 -1.64 19.63
C VAL A 257 7.58 -0.91 19.21
N GLY A 258 7.58 -0.40 17.97
CA GLY A 258 8.66 0.41 17.39
C GLY A 258 9.72 -0.40 16.64
N ALA A 259 10.00 -1.65 17.05
CA ALA A 259 10.98 -2.49 16.36
C ALA A 259 10.50 -2.91 14.96
N CYS A 260 9.18 -3.11 14.79
CA CYS A 260 8.62 -3.47 13.51
C CYS A 260 8.38 -2.26 12.57
N ALA A 261 8.57 -1.01 13.00
CA ALA A 261 8.33 0.17 12.17
C ALA A 261 9.53 1.14 12.13
N PRO A 262 10.74 0.66 11.77
CA PRO A 262 11.98 1.45 11.86
C PRO A 262 12.01 2.64 10.89
N THR A 263 11.26 2.57 9.80
CA THR A 263 11.20 3.63 8.78
C THR A 263 10.29 4.77 9.18
N GLY A 264 9.35 4.55 10.12
CA GLY A 264 8.29 5.50 10.48
C GLY A 264 7.28 5.79 9.37
N LEU A 265 7.38 5.11 8.23
CA LEU A 265 6.44 5.23 7.13
C LEU A 265 5.10 4.60 7.51
N SER A 266 4.01 5.16 6.98
CA SER A 266 2.67 4.60 7.19
C SER A 266 1.73 4.90 6.01
N PRO A 267 2.13 4.53 4.78
CA PRO A 267 1.27 4.76 3.62
C PRO A 267 -0.08 4.09 3.79
N GLY A 268 -1.14 4.67 3.24
CA GLY A 268 -2.48 4.05 3.28
C GLY A 268 -3.13 3.94 4.67
N ARG A 269 -2.59 4.60 5.71
CA ARG A 269 -3.02 4.47 7.13
C ARG A 269 -2.67 3.11 7.74
N GLY A 270 -1.42 2.68 7.60
CA GLY A 270 -0.92 1.41 8.14
C GLY A 270 -0.93 0.27 7.11
N GLY A 271 -0.83 0.64 5.84
CA GLY A 271 -0.73 -0.27 4.71
C GLY A 271 0.66 -0.27 4.09
N ALA A 272 0.72 -0.60 2.80
CA ALA A 272 1.96 -0.65 2.04
C ALA A 272 1.84 0.07 0.69
N LEU A 273 2.82 0.91 0.37
CA LEU A 273 3.00 1.48 -0.97
C LEU A 273 3.86 0.53 -1.81
N ARG A 274 3.30 0.07 -2.93
CA ARG A 274 3.96 -0.84 -3.87
C ARG A 274 4.26 -0.09 -5.16
N ILE A 275 5.50 -0.25 -5.64
CA ILE A 275 5.98 0.33 -6.89
C ILE A 275 6.28 -0.83 -7.83
N PHE A 276 5.61 -0.88 -8.97
CA PHE A 276 5.84 -1.87 -10.01
C PHE A 276 6.59 -1.26 -11.19
N ILE A 277 7.46 -2.04 -11.81
CA ILE A 277 8.25 -1.63 -12.96
C ILE A 277 8.15 -2.63 -14.12
N CYS A 278 8.36 -2.13 -15.33
CA CYS A 278 8.42 -2.99 -16.51
C CYS A 278 9.71 -3.84 -16.49
N PRO A 279 9.61 -5.17 -16.58
CA PRO A 279 10.80 -6.04 -16.60
C PRO A 279 11.61 -5.90 -17.90
N ILE A 280 10.98 -5.44 -18.99
CA ILE A 280 11.63 -5.29 -20.29
C ILE A 280 12.41 -3.98 -20.40
N ASP A 281 11.87 -2.90 -19.82
CA ASP A 281 12.45 -1.56 -19.91
C ASP A 281 12.12 -0.76 -18.63
N PRO A 282 13.07 -0.61 -17.69
CA PRO A 282 12.85 0.13 -16.46
C PRO A 282 12.66 1.64 -16.65
N THR A 283 12.79 2.16 -17.87
CA THR A 283 12.46 3.56 -18.19
C THR A 283 10.98 3.77 -18.52
N HIS A 284 10.21 2.69 -18.68
CA HIS A 284 8.76 2.79 -18.80
C HIS A 284 8.13 3.35 -17.51
N PRO A 285 6.97 4.04 -17.62
CA PRO A 285 6.25 4.51 -16.44
C PRO A 285 6.01 3.38 -15.45
N HIS A 286 6.30 3.64 -14.17
CA HIS A 286 6.01 2.74 -13.07
C HIS A 286 4.52 2.80 -12.73
N LEU A 287 4.03 1.73 -12.11
CA LEU A 287 2.67 1.66 -11.57
C LEU A 287 2.75 1.69 -10.05
N LEU A 288 1.85 2.44 -9.43
CA LEU A 288 1.71 2.58 -7.99
C LEU A 288 0.44 1.90 -7.53
N ASP A 289 0.54 1.26 -6.39
CA ASP A 289 -0.59 0.67 -5.68
C ASP A 289 -0.40 0.89 -4.18
N ILE A 290 -1.51 1.13 -3.48
CA ILE A 290 -1.54 1.13 -2.02
C ILE A 290 -2.55 0.08 -1.59
N GLN A 291 -2.10 -0.82 -0.72
CA GLN A 291 -2.94 -1.73 0.05
C GLN A 291 -3.07 -1.14 1.43
#